data_AF-A0A7X7LN80-F1
#
_entry.id   AF-A0A7X7LN80-F1
#
_cell.length_a   1.000
_cell.length_b   1.000
_cell.length_c   1.000
_cell.angle_alpha   90.00
_cell.angle_beta   90.00
_cell.angle_gamma   90.00
#
_symmetry.space_group_name_H-M   'P 1'
#
loop_
_entity.id
_entity.type
_entity.pdbx_description
1 polymer ?
#
loop_
_entity_poly.entity_id
_entity_poly.type
_entity_poly.pdbx_seq_one_letter_code
_entity_poly.pdbx_strand_id
1 'polypeptide(L)'
;MRVFLNGREMSFVDGGYKYVFIKPYNKHGQEKIKKEHGELYLQIYDNGVQIRTLVTANEIATIINREVAIDTKNHLIYILEADTKYRTDDDGTV
;
A
#
# COMPACT_ATOMS: atom_id res chain seq x y z
N MET A 1 -2.31 -17.15 2.62
CA MET A 1 -1.54 -15.89 2.70
C MET A 1 -2.50 -14.78 3.14
N ARG A 2 -2.32 -14.21 4.34
CA ARG A 2 -3.11 -13.07 4.81
C ARG A 2 -2.46 -11.77 4.33
N VAL A 3 -3.25 -10.76 3.98
CA VAL A 3 -2.74 -9.47 3.47
C VAL A 3 -3.23 -8.35 4.36
N PHE A 4 -2.32 -7.49 4.79
CA PHE A 4 -2.64 -6.32 5.61
C PHE A 4 -2.12 -5.04 4.98
N LEU A 5 -2.91 -3.98 5.06
CA LEU A 5 -2.54 -2.62 4.68
C LEU A 5 -2.89 -1.67 5.84
N ASN A 6 -1.88 -0.98 6.38
CA ASN A 6 -2.04 -0.07 7.52
C ASN A 6 -2.83 -0.70 8.69
N GLY A 7 -2.59 -1.99 8.96
CA GLY A 7 -3.25 -2.76 10.02
C GLY A 7 -4.65 -3.29 9.69
N ARG A 8 -5.19 -3.00 8.50
CA ARG A 8 -6.48 -3.54 8.03
C ARG A 8 -6.25 -4.78 7.17
N GLU A 9 -6.96 -5.86 7.46
CA GLU A 9 -6.93 -7.07 6.63
C GLU A 9 -7.62 -6.80 5.28
N MET A 10 -7.02 -7.26 4.19
CA MET A 10 -7.51 -7.10 2.83
C MET A 10 -7.69 -8.45 2.15
N SER A 11 -8.62 -8.50 1.20
CA SER A 11 -8.73 -9.64 0.28
C SER A 11 -7.49 -9.73 -0.59
N PHE A 12 -6.91 -10.93 -0.69
CA PHE A 12 -5.87 -11.22 -1.65
C PHE A 12 -6.44 -11.14 -3.08
N VAL A 13 -5.74 -10.43 -3.95
CA VAL A 13 -6.08 -10.27 -5.37
C VAL A 13 -4.85 -10.65 -6.19
N ASP A 14 -5.02 -11.51 -7.19
CA ASP A 14 -3.95 -11.88 -8.10
C ASP A 14 -3.53 -10.65 -8.94
N GLY A 15 -2.21 -10.42 -9.06
CA GLY A 15 -1.65 -9.17 -9.59
C GLY A 15 -1.59 -7.99 -8.61
N GLY A 16 -2.25 -8.10 -7.45
CA GLY A 16 -2.19 -7.11 -6.36
C GLY A 16 -2.95 -5.81 -6.61
N TYR A 17 -2.80 -4.87 -5.70
CA TYR A 17 -3.38 -3.52 -5.81
C TYR A 17 -2.35 -2.54 -6.38
N LYS A 18 -2.80 -1.60 -7.21
CA LYS A 18 -1.96 -0.53 -7.74
C LYS A 18 -2.01 0.71 -6.85
N TYR A 19 -0.84 1.25 -6.51
CA TYR A 19 -0.75 2.53 -5.80
C TYR A 19 -1.03 3.71 -6.73
N VAL A 20 -1.90 4.61 -6.30
CA VAL A 20 -2.22 5.88 -6.95
C VAL A 20 -1.82 7.02 -6.01
N PHE A 21 -0.90 7.86 -6.46
CA PHE A 21 -0.36 8.95 -5.64
C PHE A 21 -1.10 10.24 -5.96
N ILE A 22 -1.80 10.82 -4.97
CA ILE A 22 -2.48 12.11 -5.15
C ILE A 22 -1.46 13.22 -5.37
N LYS A 23 -0.39 13.24 -4.57
CA LYS A 23 0.77 14.10 -4.81
C LYS A 23 1.79 13.38 -5.69
N PRO A 24 2.14 13.91 -6.87
CA PRO A 24 3.09 13.26 -7.76
C PRO A 24 4.48 13.17 -7.13
N TYR A 25 5.25 12.17 -7.56
CA TYR A 25 6.67 11.99 -7.26
C TYR A 25 7.45 11.87 -8.56
N ASN A 26 8.72 12.23 -8.56
CA ASN A 26 9.58 12.08 -9.74
C ASN A 26 10.60 10.96 -9.56
N LYS A 27 11.06 10.76 -8.32
CA LYS A 27 12.06 9.78 -7.95
C LYS A 27 11.55 8.91 -6.82
N HIS A 28 11.97 7.65 -6.86
CA HIS A 28 11.81 6.74 -5.75
C HIS A 28 13.01 5.81 -5.68
N GLY A 29 13.33 5.36 -4.48
CA GLY A 29 14.27 4.28 -4.21
C GLY A 29 13.52 3.06 -3.71
N GLN A 30 14.04 1.88 -4.03
CA GLN A 30 13.56 0.62 -3.50
C GLN A 30 14.72 -0.20 -2.94
N GLU A 31 14.53 -0.78 -1.77
CA GLU A 31 15.45 -1.71 -1.15
C GLU A 31 14.72 -3.00 -0.79
N LYS A 32 15.41 -4.13 -0.99
CA LYS A 32 14.94 -5.45 -0.55
C LYS A 32 15.94 -6.00 0.47
N ILE A 33 15.45 -6.26 1.67
CA ILE A 33 16.24 -6.76 2.80
C ILE A 33 15.76 -8.17 3.14
N LYS A 34 16.65 -9.15 3.00
CA LYS A 34 16.37 -10.52 3.48
C LYS A 34 16.41 -10.56 5.01
N LYS A 35 15.44 -11.24 5.61
CA LYS A 35 15.34 -11.54 7.04
C LYS A 35 15.27 -13.05 7.22
N GLU A 36 15.54 -13.55 8.43
CA GLU A 36 15.51 -14.99 8.71
C GLU A 36 14.16 -15.64 8.39
N HIS A 37 13.06 -14.90 8.54
CA HIS A 37 11.70 -15.40 8.34
C HIS A 37 10.89 -14.62 7.30
N GLY A 38 11.56 -14.01 6.31
CA GLY A 38 10.86 -13.29 5.25
C GLY A 38 11.71 -12.26 4.54
N GLU A 39 11.04 -11.38 3.80
CA GLU A 39 11.66 -10.33 3.01
C GLU A 39 10.97 -8.99 3.31
N LEU A 40 11.78 -7.99 3.66
CA LEU A 40 11.32 -6.63 3.87
C LEU A 40 11.62 -5.81 2.62
N TYR A 41 10.58 -5.20 2.07
CA TYR A 41 10.66 -4.26 0.96
C TYR A 41 10.44 -2.85 1.49
N LEU A 42 11.39 -1.96 1.21
CA LEU A 42 11.32 -0.55 1.57
C LEU A 42 11.26 0.26 0.30
N GLN A 43 10.27 1.14 0.19
CA GLN A 43 10.14 2.10 -0.91
C GLN A 43 10.04 3.50 -0.33
N ILE A 44 10.89 4.41 -0.83
CA ILE A 44 10.97 5.80 -0.37
C ILE A 44 10.84 6.70 -1.59
N TYR A 45 9.87 7.60 -1.54
CA TYR A 45 9.52 8.50 -2.63
C TYR A 45 9.92 9.94 -2.28
N ASP A 46 10.30 10.74 -3.28
CA ASP A 46 10.72 12.13 -3.08
C ASP A 46 9.59 13.09 -2.66
N ASN A 47 8.33 12.67 -2.82
CA ASN A 47 7.16 13.35 -2.27
C ASN A 47 6.92 13.09 -0.76
N GLY A 48 7.80 12.32 -0.12
CA GLY A 48 7.77 12.00 1.31
C GLY A 48 6.92 10.77 1.68
N VAL A 49 6.37 10.06 0.70
CA VAL A 49 5.72 8.76 0.92
C VAL A 49 6.78 7.70 1.20
N GLN A 50 6.48 6.82 2.16
CA GLN A 50 7.26 5.63 2.48
C GLN A 50 6.31 4.44 2.55
N ILE A 51 6.66 3.36 1.84
CA ILE A 51 5.91 2.10 1.84
C ILE A 51 6.86 1.02 2.34
N ARG A 52 6.43 0.27 3.36
CA ARG A 52 7.19 -0.82 3.95
C ARG A 52 6.34 -2.07 3.91
N THR A 53 6.82 -3.10 3.21
CA THR A 53 6.10 -4.36 3.06
C THR A 53 6.94 -5.50 3.61
N LEU A 54 6.45 -6.19 4.63
CA LEU A 54 7.03 -7.43 5.13
C LEU A 54 6.29 -8.60 4.50
N VAL A 55 7.02 -9.47 3.79
CA VAL A 55 6.51 -10.70 3.20
C VAL A 55 7.08 -11.88 3.99
N THR A 56 6.19 -12.73 4.51
CA THR A 56 6.53 -13.98 5.19
C THR A 56 5.84 -15.15 4.50
N ALA A 57 6.04 -16.37 4.99
CA ALA A 57 5.35 -17.55 4.44
C ALA A 57 3.81 -17.50 4.61
N ASN A 58 3.32 -16.78 5.63
CA ASN A 58 1.91 -16.81 6.02
C ASN A 58 1.19 -15.48 5.79
N GLU A 59 1.94 -14.38 5.79
CA GLU A 59 1.42 -13.02 5.87
C GLU A 59 2.24 -12.05 5.02
N ILE A 60 1.52 -11.11 4.39
CA ILE A 60 2.06 -9.90 3.77
C ILE A 60 1.48 -8.72 4.53
N ALA A 61 2.35 -7.92 5.16
CA ALA A 61 1.94 -6.73 5.90
C ALA A 61 2.59 -5.47 5.31
N THR A 62 1.76 -4.54 4.86
CA THR A 62 2.21 -3.25 4.30
C THR A 62 1.83 -2.10 5.22
N ILE A 63 2.78 -1.21 5.48
CA ILE A 63 2.58 0.07 6.17
C ILE A 63 2.99 1.20 5.23
N ILE A 64 2.10 2.18 5.09
CA ILE A 64 2.30 3.42 4.34
C ILE A 64 2.20 4.57 5.34
N ASN A 65 3.15 5.50 5.31
CA ASN A 65 3.17 6.68 6.21
C ASN A 65 2.17 7.77 5.80
N ARG A 66 1.02 7.38 5.26
CA ARG A 66 -0.08 8.21 4.80
C ARG A 66 -1.40 7.51 5.07
N GLU A 67 -2.46 8.29 5.14
CA GLU A 67 -3.80 7.74 4.98
C GLU A 67 -3.97 7.18 3.57
N VAL A 68 -4.81 6.16 3.47
CA VAL A 68 -5.11 5.49 2.22
C VAL A 68 -6.60 5.26 2.07
N ALA A 69 -7.08 5.37 0.84
CA ALA A 69 -8.40 4.89 0.46
C ALA A 69 -8.26 3.69 -0.48
N ILE A 70 -9.10 2.68 -0.30
CA ILE A 70 -8.98 1.38 -0.95
C ILE A 70 -10.18 1.20 -1.88
N ASP A 71 -9.93 1.16 -3.18
CA ASP A 71 -10.90 0.76 -4.18
C ASP A 71 -10.76 -0.74 -4.41
N THR A 72 -11.68 -1.49 -3.80
CA THR A 72 -11.67 -2.96 -3.87
C THR A 72 -12.13 -3.49 -5.22
N LYS A 73 -12.92 -2.72 -5.96
CA LYS A 73 -13.49 -3.13 -7.26
C LYS A 73 -12.48 -3.00 -8.39
N ASN A 74 -11.72 -1.90 -8.40
CA ASN A 74 -10.70 -1.59 -9.41
C ASN A 74 -9.28 -1.95 -8.96
N HIS A 75 -9.14 -2.46 -7.73
CA HIS A 75 -7.86 -2.85 -7.13
C HIS A 75 -6.85 -1.70 -7.06
N LEU A 76 -7.31 -0.53 -6.59
CA LEU A 76 -6.48 0.67 -6.43
C LEU A 76 -6.33 1.03 -4.94
N ILE A 77 -5.15 1.52 -4.58
CA ILE A 77 -4.89 2.12 -3.27
C ILE A 77 -4.46 3.56 -3.51
N TYR A 78 -5.32 4.50 -3.13
CA TYR A 78 -5.03 5.93 -3.21
C TYR A 78 -4.23 6.35 -1.99
N ILE A 79 -3.06 6.93 -2.20
CA ILE A 79 -2.19 7.48 -1.16
C ILE A 79 -2.51 8.96 -1.02
N LEU A 80 -3.13 9.31 0.11
CA LEU A 80 -3.79 10.59 0.32
C LEU A 80 -2.82 11.64 0.90
N GLU A 81 -3.09 12.91 0.58
CA GLU A 81 -2.53 14.06 1.32
C GLU A 81 -3.44 14.41 2.50
N ALA A 82 -2.91 15.13 3.51
CA ALA A 82 -3.58 15.35 4.80
C ALA A 82 -5.02 15.91 4.71
N ASP A 83 -5.29 16.76 3.72
CA ASP A 83 -6.60 17.40 3.54
C ASP A 83 -7.47 16.74 2.46
N THR A 84 -7.03 15.59 1.93
CA THR A 84 -7.75 14.87 0.87
C THR A 84 -9.00 14.22 1.46
N LYS A 85 -10.15 14.57 0.91
CA LYS A 85 -11.43 13.92 1.22
C LYS A 85 -11.75 12.89 0.16
N TYR A 86 -12.29 11.76 0.57
CA TYR A 86 -12.80 10.72 -0.32
C TYR A 86 -14.13 10.19 0.21
N ARG A 87 -14.86 9.50 -0.67
CA ARG A 87 -16.05 8.72 -0.32
C ARG A 87 -15.81 7.30 -0.78
N THR A 88 -16.39 6.32 -0.09
CA THR A 88 -16.45 4.95 -0.58
C THR A 88 -17.89 4.65 -0.95
N ASP A 89 -18.10 4.10 -2.13
CA ASP A 89 -19.41 3.68 -2.62
C ASP A 89 -19.72 2.24 -2.22
N ASP A 90 -21.01 1.87 -2.23
CA ASP A 90 -21.47 0.53 -1.78
C ASP A 90 -20.89 -0.61 -2.63
N ASP A 91 -20.49 -0.33 -3.88
CA ASP A 91 -19.85 -1.30 -4.77
C ASP A 91 -18.32 -1.41 -4.56
N GLY A 92 -17.78 -0.67 -3.60
CA GLY A 92 -16.38 -0.71 -3.21
C GLY A 92 -15.44 0.18 -4.04
N THR A 93 -15.98 1.10 -4.87
CA THR A 93 -15.17 2.15 -5.50
C THR A 93 -14.90 3.32 -4.55
N VAL A 94 -13.82 4.05 -4.84
CA VAL A 94 -13.40 5.26 -4.12
C VAL A 94 -13.27 6.43 -5.09
#